data_AF-A0A6A7VZP1-F1
#
_entry.id   AF-A0A6A7VZP1-F1
#
_cell.length_a   1.000
_cell.length_b   1.000
_cell.length_c   1.000
_cell.angle_alpha   90.00
_cell.angle_beta   90.00
_cell.angle_gamma   90.00
#
_symmetry.space_group_name_H-M   'P 1'
#
loop_
_entity.id
_entity.type
_entity.pdbx_description
1 polymer ?
#
loop_
_entity_poly.entity_id
_entity_poly.type
_entity_poly.pdbx_seq_one_letter_code
_entity_poly.pdbx_strand_id
1 'polypeptide(L)'
;MDCKRFISQKHHADKKSSADMLLHVNDKRLLLADAKFRLSNTRNLDSKEIAKKVSESKAMVTSNYFFDNSFYVLLTKKAATPSNLNRLRRNVGNNPNYQFMDAVEFHKLFED
;
A
#
# COMPACT_ATOMS: atom_id res chain seq x y z
N MET A 1 23.01 0.07 -6.31
CA MET A 1 21.87 -0.67 -5.71
C MET A 1 20.88 -0.97 -6.80
N ASP A 2 20.65 -2.24 -7.10
CA ASP A 2 19.69 -2.67 -8.12
C ASP A 2 18.28 -2.68 -7.50
N CYS A 3 17.56 -1.56 -7.59
CA CYS A 3 16.13 -1.51 -7.28
C CYS A 3 15.36 -2.17 -8.45
N LYS A 4 15.30 -3.51 -8.47
CA LYS A 4 14.52 -4.23 -9.49
C LYS A 4 13.03 -4.12 -9.15
N ARG A 5 12.37 -3.15 -9.80
CA ARG A 5 10.92 -2.91 -9.69
C ARG A 5 10.17 -3.98 -10.46
N PHE A 6 9.59 -4.95 -9.77
CA PHE A 6 8.65 -5.89 -10.36
C PHE A 6 7.22 -5.39 -10.13
N ILE A 7 6.61 -4.79 -11.16
CA ILE A 7 5.19 -4.43 -11.10
C ILE A 7 4.38 -5.69 -11.42
N SER A 8 3.91 -6.39 -10.38
CA SER A 8 2.94 -7.48 -10.55
C SER A 8 1.54 -6.89 -10.81
N GLN A 9 1.23 -6.56 -12.07
CA GLN A 9 -0.16 -6.33 -12.49
C GLN A 9 -0.84 -7.68 -12.69
N LYS A 10 -1.57 -8.18 -11.69
CA LYS A 10 -2.53 -9.29 -11.91
C LYS A 10 -3.85 -8.71 -12.42
N HIS A 11 -4.40 -9.35 -13.46
CA HIS A 11 -5.71 -9.05 -14.02
C HIS A 11 -6.79 -9.02 -12.92
N HIS A 12 -7.52 -7.90 -12.86
CA HIS A 12 -8.63 -7.60 -11.96
C HIS A 12 -9.84 -8.53 -12.17
N ALA A 13 -9.76 -9.80 -11.76
CA ALA A 13 -10.95 -10.66 -11.68
C ALA A 13 -11.79 -10.37 -10.43
N ASP A 14 -11.16 -9.94 -9.33
CA ASP A 14 -11.82 -9.44 -8.13
C ASP A 14 -11.34 -7.99 -7.88
N LYS A 15 -12.25 -7.01 -7.91
CA LYS A 15 -11.89 -5.59 -7.65
C LYS A 15 -11.32 -5.37 -6.24
N LYS A 16 -11.38 -6.39 -5.37
CA LYS A 16 -10.90 -6.40 -3.99
C LYS A 16 -9.57 -7.13 -3.79
N SER A 17 -9.00 -7.76 -4.82
CA SER A 17 -7.88 -8.70 -4.64
C SER A 17 -6.49 -8.05 -4.71
N SER A 18 -5.64 -8.43 -3.76
CA SER A 18 -4.22 -8.06 -3.60
C SER A 18 -3.88 -6.57 -3.59
N ALA A 19 -2.70 -6.22 -3.07
CA ALA A 19 -2.17 -4.86 -3.19
C ALA A 19 -1.95 -4.53 -4.68
N ASP A 20 -2.26 -3.30 -5.09
CA ASP A 20 -2.05 -2.86 -6.48
C ASP A 20 -0.56 -2.87 -6.86
N MET A 21 0.33 -2.74 -5.88
CA MET A 21 1.78 -2.72 -6.05
C MET A 21 2.47 -3.54 -4.95
N LEU A 22 3.40 -4.40 -5.38
CA LEU A 22 4.36 -5.10 -4.54
C LEU A 22 5.75 -4.64 -4.96
N LEU A 23 6.52 -4.00 -4.07
CA LEU A 23 7.85 -3.51 -4.38
C LEU A 23 8.91 -4.29 -3.63
N HIS A 24 9.90 -4.79 -4.37
CA HIS A 24 11.14 -5.31 -3.81
C HIS A 24 12.13 -4.17 -3.61
N VAL A 25 12.60 -4.03 -2.37
CA VAL A 25 13.63 -3.07 -1.98
C VAL A 25 14.86 -3.83 -1.45
N ASN A 26 15.95 -3.12 -1.17
CA ASN A 26 17.22 -3.71 -0.71
C ASN A 26 17.02 -4.78 0.39
N ASP A 27 17.92 -5.76 0.44
CA ASP A 27 17.94 -6.84 1.43
C ASP A 27 16.71 -7.76 1.44
N LYS A 28 16.18 -8.07 0.25
CA LYS A 28 15.02 -8.98 0.08
C LYS A 28 13.75 -8.50 0.80
N ARG A 29 13.64 -7.21 1.10
CA ARG A 29 12.46 -6.65 1.76
C ARG A 29 11.36 -6.33 0.73
N LEU A 30 10.11 -6.62 1.07
CA LEU A 30 8.94 -6.38 0.23
C LEU A 30 8.01 -5.35 0.89
N LEU A 31 7.59 -4.36 0.12
CA LEU A 31 6.60 -3.37 0.51
C LEU A 31 5.30 -3.60 -0.25
N LEU A 32 4.18 -3.42 0.45
CA LEU A 32 2.86 -3.53 -0.12
C LEU A 32 2.25 -2.13 -0.23
N ALA A 33 1.83 -1.76 -1.43
CA ALA A 33 1.17 -0.49 -1.67
C ALA A 33 -0.14 -0.67 -2.47
N ASP A 34 -1.17 0.09 -2.08
CA ASP A 34 -2.47 0.13 -2.74
C ASP A 34 -2.76 1.53 -3.25
N ALA A 35 -3.13 1.66 -4.53
CA ALA A 35 -3.30 2.95 -5.18
C ALA A 35 -4.79 3.34 -5.22
N LYS A 36 -5.20 4.27 -4.36
CA LYS A 36 -6.60 4.72 -4.25
C LYS A 36 -6.82 6.08 -4.89
N PHE A 37 -6.59 6.20 -6.20
CA PHE A 37 -6.68 7.49 -6.88
C PHE A 37 -8.11 8.02 -7.11
N ARG A 38 -9.11 7.14 -7.08
CA ARG A 38 -10.54 7.49 -7.26
C ARG A 38 -11.32 7.60 -5.95
N LEU A 39 -10.67 7.98 -4.85
CA LEU A 39 -11.33 8.22 -3.57
C LEU A 39 -12.25 9.45 -3.64
N SER A 40 -13.52 9.22 -3.99
CA SER A 40 -14.58 10.22 -3.87
C SER A 40 -15.02 10.41 -2.41
N ASN A 41 -14.84 9.39 -1.57
CA ASN A 41 -15.16 9.43 -0.14
C ASN A 41 -14.17 8.59 0.69
N THR A 42 -13.50 9.23 1.64
CA THR A 42 -12.53 8.62 2.56
C THR A 42 -13.12 7.65 3.58
N ARG A 43 -14.45 7.61 3.75
CA ARG A 43 -15.12 6.62 4.61
C ARG A 43 -14.98 5.17 4.11
N ASN A 44 -14.62 4.97 2.85
CA ASN A 44 -14.67 3.66 2.20
C ASN A 44 -13.37 2.84 2.33
N LEU A 45 -12.34 3.37 2.99
CA LEU A 45 -11.11 2.61 3.28
C LEU A 45 -11.28 1.86 4.61
N ASP A 46 -11.59 0.57 4.53
CA ASP A 46 -11.79 -0.32 5.69
C ASP A 46 -10.51 -1.11 6.02
N SER A 47 -10.16 -1.14 7.31
CA SER A 47 -9.17 -2.03 7.91
C SER A 47 -9.25 -3.49 7.44
N LYS A 48 -10.47 -4.04 7.23
CA LYS A 48 -10.68 -5.42 6.76
C LYS A 48 -10.25 -5.61 5.31
N GLU A 49 -10.49 -4.60 4.46
CA GLU A 49 -10.04 -4.62 3.06
C GLU A 49 -8.52 -4.64 3.01
N ILE A 50 -7.87 -3.77 3.78
CA ILE A 50 -6.40 -3.71 3.85
C ILE A 50 -5.83 -5.04 4.36
N ALA A 51 -6.39 -5.60 5.44
CA ALA A 51 -5.95 -6.87 6.00
C ALA A 51 -6.09 -8.03 4.99
N LYS A 52 -7.21 -8.08 4.24
CA LYS A 52 -7.41 -9.06 3.16
C LYS A 52 -6.33 -8.93 2.10
N LYS A 53 -6.08 -7.71 1.61
CA LYS A 53 -5.04 -7.44 0.60
C LYS A 53 -3.64 -7.84 1.08
N VAL A 54 -3.30 -7.56 2.34
CA VAL A 54 -2.03 -8.00 2.95
C VAL A 54 -1.92 -9.52 2.93
N SER A 55 -2.93 -10.22 3.42
CA SER A 55 -2.93 -11.69 3.50
C SER A 55 -2.79 -12.35 2.12
N GLU A 56 -3.57 -11.89 1.14
CA GLU A 56 -3.51 -12.41 -0.23
C GLU A 56 -2.16 -12.13 -0.89
N SER A 57 -1.60 -10.94 -0.70
CA SER A 57 -0.30 -10.58 -1.27
C SER A 57 0.83 -11.42 -0.65
N LYS A 58 0.77 -11.69 0.66
CA LYS A 58 1.72 -12.58 1.34
C LYS A 58 1.62 -14.02 0.84
N ALA A 59 0.41 -14.54 0.65
CA ALA A 59 0.20 -15.89 0.15
C ALA A 59 0.72 -16.11 -1.29
N MET A 60 0.82 -15.04 -2.09
CA MET A 60 1.33 -15.11 -3.46
C MET A 60 2.86 -15.16 -3.56
N VAL A 61 3.59 -14.84 -2.50
CA VAL A 61 5.05 -14.78 -2.51
C VAL A 61 5.62 -16.02 -1.82
N THR A 62 6.20 -16.93 -2.60
CA THR A 62 6.69 -18.24 -2.13
C THR A 62 8.22 -18.26 -1.96
N SER A 63 8.82 -17.23 -1.34
CA SER A 63 10.28 -17.00 -1.42
C SER A 63 10.90 -16.41 -0.15
N ASN A 64 12.24 -16.34 -0.11
CA ASN A 64 13.07 -15.88 1.02
C ASN A 64 13.01 -14.36 1.28
N TYR A 65 11.90 -13.71 0.95
CA TYR A 65 11.72 -12.28 1.10
C TYR A 65 10.96 -11.98 2.39
N PHE A 66 11.27 -10.85 3.00
CA PHE A 66 10.63 -10.40 4.22
C PHE A 66 9.68 -9.25 3.89
N PHE A 67 8.42 -9.38 4.26
CA PHE A 67 7.48 -8.27 4.16
C PHE A 67 7.79 -7.25 5.25
N ASP A 68 7.87 -5.98 4.89
CA ASP A 68 7.81 -4.90 5.86
C ASP A 68 6.46 -4.96 6.58
N ASN A 69 6.44 -4.49 7.83
CA ASN A 69 5.22 -4.45 8.61
C ASN A 69 4.24 -3.36 8.10
N SER A 70 4.73 -2.44 7.27
CA SER A 70 3.96 -1.34 6.73
C SER A 70 3.16 -1.74 5.48
N PHE A 71 1.92 -1.26 5.41
CA PHE A 71 1.11 -1.24 4.20
C PHE A 71 0.82 0.21 3.81
N TYR A 72 1.16 0.56 2.57
CA TYR A 72 1.06 1.92 2.07
C TYR A 72 -0.21 2.11 1.25
N VAL A 73 -0.96 3.16 1.53
CA VAL A 73 -2.12 3.56 0.74
C VAL A 73 -1.76 4.86 0.02
N LEU A 74 -1.60 4.76 -1.29
CA LEU A 74 -1.19 5.87 -2.15
C LEU A 74 -2.42 6.65 -2.58
N LEU A 75 -2.40 7.94 -2.31
CA LEU A 75 -3.49 8.87 -2.58
C LEU A 75 -3.09 9.87 -3.67
N THR A 76 -4.08 10.49 -4.31
CA THR A 76 -3.79 11.69 -5.10
C THR A 76 -3.43 12.84 -4.16
N LYS A 77 -2.62 13.79 -4.62
CA LYS A 77 -2.27 15.00 -3.87
C LYS A 77 -3.50 15.76 -3.35
N LYS A 78 -4.59 15.77 -4.13
CA LYS A 78 -5.88 16.37 -3.73
C LYS A 78 -6.54 15.63 -2.56
N ALA A 79 -6.37 14.31 -2.47
CA ALA A 79 -6.94 13.49 -1.41
C ALA A 79 -6.06 13.45 -0.16
N ALA A 80 -4.74 13.63 -0.27
CA ALA A 80 -3.75 13.59 0.81
C ALA A 80 -3.70 14.86 1.69
N THR A 81 -4.84 15.51 1.93
CA THR A 81 -4.89 16.66 2.86
C THR A 81 -4.77 16.19 4.32
N PRO A 82 -4.23 17.00 5.26
CA PRO A 82 -4.09 16.60 6.66
C PRO A 82 -5.39 16.12 7.31
N SER A 83 -6.51 16.78 7.00
CA SER A 83 -7.84 16.40 7.50
C SER A 83 -8.27 15.01 7.01
N ASN A 84 -8.07 14.72 5.72
CA ASN A 84 -8.36 13.42 5.15
C ASN A 84 -7.45 12.34 5.72
N LEU A 85 -6.15 12.60 5.84
CA LEU A 85 -5.19 11.66 6.42
C LEU A 85 -5.55 11.31 7.87
N ASN A 86 -5.89 12.31 8.69
CA ASN A 86 -6.32 12.08 10.08
C ASN A 86 -7.62 11.28 10.15
N ARG A 87 -8.53 11.47 9.20
CA ARG A 87 -9.74 10.65 9.11
C ARG A 87 -9.41 9.20 8.73
N LEU A 88 -8.58 9.00 7.71
CA LEU A 88 -8.17 7.68 7.25
C LEU A 88 -7.45 6.89 8.35
N ARG A 89 -6.52 7.53 9.08
CA ARG A 89 -5.86 6.96 10.25
C ARG A 89 -6.87 6.49 11.29
N ARG A 90 -7.88 7.30 11.61
CA ARG A 90 -8.95 6.90 12.55
C ARG A 90 -9.78 5.73 12.04
N ASN A 91 -10.11 5.68 10.74
CA ASN A 91 -10.89 4.58 10.16
C ASN A 91 -10.19 3.22 10.33
N VAL A 92 -8.86 3.22 10.37
CA VAL A 92 -8.05 2.01 10.54
C VAL A 92 -7.52 1.85 11.98
N GLY A 93 -8.15 2.53 12.94
CA GLY A 93 -7.82 2.40 14.38
C GLY A 93 -6.49 3.02 14.78
N ASN A 94 -5.99 4.00 14.02
CA ASN A 94 -4.66 4.61 14.19
C ASN A 94 -3.52 3.58 14.23
N ASN A 95 -3.67 2.46 13.52
CA ASN A 95 -2.63 1.44 13.44
C ASN A 95 -1.39 2.02 12.71
N PRO A 96 -0.20 2.07 13.36
CA PRO A 96 1.00 2.64 12.77
C PRO A 96 1.53 1.84 11.57
N ASN A 97 1.07 0.61 11.37
CA ASN A 97 1.42 -0.21 10.21
C ASN A 97 0.71 0.25 8.92
N TYR A 98 -0.26 1.17 9.01
CA TYR A 98 -0.95 1.70 7.83
C TYR A 98 -0.49 3.12 7.54
N GLN A 99 0.22 3.26 6.43
CA GLN A 99 0.85 4.51 6.01
C GLN A 99 0.04 5.12 4.86
N PHE A 100 -0.38 6.38 5.00
CA PHE A 100 -1.15 7.09 3.99
C PHE A 100 -0.33 8.26 3.49
N MET A 101 -0.06 8.31 2.19
CA MET A 101 0.80 9.32 1.57
C MET A 101 0.46 9.49 0.09
N ASP A 102 0.99 10.54 -0.53
CA ASP A 102 0.93 10.62 -1.99
C ASP A 102 2.04 9.78 -2.66
N ALA A 103 1.89 9.54 -3.96
CA ALA A 103 2.83 8.72 -4.70
C ALA A 103 4.25 9.33 -4.78
N VAL A 104 4.39 10.66 -4.74
CA VAL A 104 5.70 11.33 -4.77
C VAL A 104 6.44 11.11 -3.45
N GLU A 105 5.75 11.25 -2.32
CA GLU A 105 6.29 10.93 -0.99
C GLU A 105 6.70 9.46 -0.90
N PHE A 106 5.87 8.56 -1.43
CA PHE A 106 6.20 7.13 -1.48
C PHE A 106 7.46 6.86 -2.30
N HIS A 107 7.64 7.52 -3.45
CA HIS A 107 8.83 7.35 -4.28
C HIS A 107 10.12 7.77 -3.56
N LYS A 108 10.07 8.81 -2.71
CA LYS A 108 11.22 9.27 -1.93
C LYS A 108 11.72 8.26 -0.91
N LEU A 109 10.89 7.31 -0.46
CA LEU A 109 11.32 6.22 0.43
C LEU A 109 12.41 5.32 -0.19
N PHE A 110 12.72 5.49 -1.47
CA PHE A 110 13.66 4.68 -2.24
C PHE A 110 14.82 5.48 -2.84
N GLU A 111 14.87 6.79 -2.61
CA GLU A 111 15.93 7.66 -3.14
C GLU A 111 17.10 7.84 -2.16
N ASP A 112 17.01 7.29 -0.94
CA ASP A 112 18.10 7.22 0.05
C ASP A 112 18.80 5.84 0.05
#